data_AF-A0A6L4AYT0-F1
#
_entry.id   AF-A0A6L4AYT0-F1
#
_cell.length_a   1.000
_cell.length_b   1.000
_cell.length_c   1.000
_cell.angle_alpha   90.00
_cell.angle_beta   90.00
_cell.angle_gamma   90.00
#
_symmetry.space_group_name_H-M   'P 1'
#
loop_
_entity.id
_entity.type
_entity.pdbx_description
1 polymer ?
#
loop_
_entity_poly.entity_id
_entity_poly.type
_entity_poly.pdbx_seq_one_letter_code
_entity_poly.pdbx_strand_id
1 'polypeptide(L)'
;MSASVRDEVKVRIKKILVERLKLDRLPETIGDQESLFGPDGLGLDSIDALELVLGVEQEFGVKIENEEVGTEALGSVEKLTEFVLTRNPGIVDTPA
;
A
#
# COMPACT_ATOMS: atom_id res chain seq x y z
N MET A 1 -8.87 4.03 -20.13
CA MET A 1 -9.48 3.16 -19.11
C MET A 1 -8.50 2.74 -18.00
N SER A 2 -7.23 3.19 -18.00
CA SER A 2 -6.20 2.78 -17.02
C SER A 2 -6.18 3.55 -15.69
N ALA A 3 -6.84 4.71 -15.60
CA ALA A 3 -6.84 5.52 -14.38
C ALA A 3 -7.62 4.87 -13.22
N SER A 4 -8.76 4.22 -13.51
CA SER A 4 -9.65 3.67 -12.48
C SER A 4 -9.02 2.59 -11.61
N VAL A 5 -8.19 1.71 -12.18
CA VAL A 5 -7.56 0.62 -11.41
C VAL A 5 -6.54 1.15 -10.41
N ARG A 6 -5.72 2.13 -10.81
CA ARG A 6 -4.71 2.72 -9.91
C ARG A 6 -5.40 3.31 -8.67
N ASP A 7 -6.50 4.02 -8.87
CA ASP A 7 -7.26 4.63 -7.77
C ASP A 7 -7.90 3.56 -6.87
N GLU A 8 -8.41 2.46 -7.43
CA GLU A 8 -8.92 1.34 -6.63
C GLU A 8 -7.83 0.69 -5.76
N VAL A 9 -6.65 0.45 -6.32
CA VAL A 9 -5.50 -0.10 -5.58
C VAL A 9 -5.08 0.85 -4.46
N LYS A 10 -5.01 2.16 -4.73
CA LYS A 10 -4.74 3.18 -3.71
C LYS A 10 -5.74 3.12 -2.57
N VAL A 11 -7.03 3.07 -2.88
CA VAL A 11 -8.10 3.00 -1.86
C VAL A 11 -7.98 1.73 -1.02
N ARG A 12 -7.71 0.58 -1.64
CA ARG A 12 -7.50 -0.69 -0.93
C ARG A 12 -6.26 -0.65 -0.03
N ILE A 13 -5.13 -0.13 -0.52
CA ILE A 13 -3.91 0.06 0.28
C ILE A 13 -4.19 0.95 1.49
N LYS A 14 -4.85 2.09 1.28
CA LYS A 14 -5.22 3.01 2.38
C LYS A 14 -6.13 2.35 3.41
N LYS A 15 -7.09 1.52 2.97
CA LYS A 15 -7.92 0.73 3.89
C LYS A 15 -7.09 -0.27 4.69
N ILE A 16 -6.20 -1.02 4.05
CA ILE A 16 -5.31 -1.96 4.73
C ILE A 16 -4.47 -1.24 5.78
N LEU A 17 -3.89 -0.08 5.43
CA LEU A 17 -3.13 0.76 6.36
C LEU A 17 -3.95 1.09 7.62
N VAL A 18 -5.16 1.60 7.45
CA VAL A 18 -6.01 1.99 8.59
C VAL A 18 -6.53 0.79 9.37
N GLU A 19 -6.97 -0.27 8.69
CA GLU A 19 -7.58 -1.44 9.32
C GLU A 19 -6.55 -2.35 10.01
N ARG A 20 -5.40 -2.61 9.38
CA ARG A 20 -4.32 -3.43 9.96
C ARG A 20 -3.60 -2.67 11.06
N LEU A 21 -3.21 -1.43 10.79
CA LEU A 21 -2.36 -0.65 11.70
C LEU A 21 -3.20 0.17 12.70
N LYS A 22 -4.53 0.05 12.65
CA LYS A 22 -5.48 0.71 13.55
C LYS A 22 -5.20 2.20 13.71
N LEU A 23 -4.90 2.86 12.60
CA LEU A 23 -4.60 4.29 12.59
C LEU A 23 -5.85 5.07 12.99
N ASP A 24 -5.70 6.08 13.83
CA ASP A 24 -6.74 7.08 14.15
C ASP A 24 -6.95 8.08 12.99
N ARG A 25 -6.88 7.61 11.74
CA ARG A 25 -7.06 8.40 10.53
C ARG A 25 -7.94 7.64 9.54
N LEU A 26 -8.69 8.38 8.73
CA LEU A 26 -9.49 7.78 7.67
C LEU A 26 -8.60 7.48 6.45
N PRO A 27 -8.85 6.38 5.72
CA PRO A 27 -8.04 6.01 4.57
C PRO A 27 -8.01 7.13 3.51
N GLU A 28 -9.14 7.83 3.32
CA GLU A 28 -9.26 8.97 2.41
C GLU A 28 -8.42 10.20 2.82
N THR A 29 -8.05 10.32 4.10
CA THR A 29 -7.22 11.44 4.59
C THR A 29 -5.72 11.23 4.41
N ILE A 30 -5.31 10.01 4.05
CA ILE A 30 -3.92 9.66 3.76
C ILE A 30 -3.58 10.15 2.36
N GLY A 31 -2.52 10.94 2.24
CA GLY A 31 -2.04 11.46 0.96
C GLY A 31 -1.36 10.36 0.11
N ASP A 32 -1.51 10.43 -1.21
CA ASP A 32 -0.91 9.43 -2.11
C ASP A 32 0.63 9.46 -2.08
N GLN A 33 1.19 10.65 -1.89
CA GLN A 33 2.63 10.93 -1.80
C GLN A 33 3.10 11.10 -0.35
N GLU A 34 2.21 10.87 0.62
CA GLU A 34 2.56 10.97 2.05
C GLU A 34 3.50 9.83 2.43
N SER A 35 4.54 10.13 3.19
CA SER A 35 5.44 9.11 3.70
C SER A 35 4.68 8.19 4.64
N LEU A 36 4.77 6.88 4.45
CA LEU A 36 4.17 5.93 5.39
C LEU A 36 5.03 5.84 6.66
N PHE A 37 6.36 5.93 6.52
CA PHE A 37 7.28 5.87 7.65
C PHE A 37 7.77 7.25 8.10
N GLY A 38 8.16 7.30 9.37
CA GLY A 38 8.84 8.44 9.96
C GLY A 38 7.91 9.52 10.51
N PRO A 39 8.48 10.51 11.21
CA PRO A 39 7.72 11.51 11.98
C PRO A 39 6.93 12.51 11.11
N ASP A 40 7.33 12.70 9.85
CA ASP A 40 6.66 13.60 8.90
C ASP A 40 5.53 12.91 8.10
N GLY A 41 5.24 11.65 8.42
CA GLY A 41 4.29 10.78 7.70
C GLY A 41 3.21 10.17 8.58
N LEU A 42 2.82 8.92 8.30
CA LEU A 42 1.89 8.16 9.14
C LEU A 42 2.51 7.70 10.48
N GLY A 43 3.82 7.84 10.66
CA GLY A 43 4.50 7.47 11.90
C GLY A 43 4.60 5.96 12.12
N LEU A 44 4.51 5.17 11.04
CA LEU A 44 4.60 3.71 11.14
C LEU A 44 5.97 3.28 11.68
N ASP A 45 5.95 2.23 12.49
CA ASP A 45 7.16 1.58 12.97
C ASP A 45 7.57 0.39 12.08
N SER A 46 8.67 -0.28 12.45
CA SER A 46 9.18 -1.44 11.71
C SER A 46 8.27 -2.69 11.82
N ILE A 47 7.40 -2.76 12.82
CA ILE A 47 6.44 -3.85 13.01
C ILE A 47 5.23 -3.62 12.09
N ASP A 48 4.72 -2.39 12.07
CA ASP A 48 3.65 -1.94 11.19
C ASP A 48 4.01 -2.16 9.73
N ALA A 49 5.27 -1.89 9.36
CA ALA A 49 5.81 -2.17 8.04
C ALA A 49 5.55 -3.63 7.63
N LEU A 50 5.90 -4.57 8.51
CA LEU A 50 5.80 -5.99 8.26
C LEU A 50 4.34 -6.44 8.11
N GLU A 51 3.44 -5.95 8.98
CA GLU A 51 2.01 -6.24 8.88
C GLU A 51 1.40 -5.71 7.58
N LEU A 52 1.82 -4.50 7.17
CA LEU A 52 1.40 -3.90 5.92
C LEU A 52 1.87 -4.73 4.71
N VAL A 53 3.14 -5.16 4.70
CA VAL A 53 3.66 -6.06 3.65
C VAL A 53 2.80 -7.31 3.57
N LEU A 54 2.61 -8.01 4.69
CA LEU A 54 1.83 -9.24 4.71
C LEU A 54 0.37 -9.01 4.27
N GLY A 55 -0.23 -7.89 4.65
CA GLY A 55 -1.57 -7.51 4.22
C GLY A 55 -1.66 -7.28 2.72
N VAL A 56 -0.69 -6.58 2.14
CA VAL A 56 -0.60 -6.31 0.69
C VAL A 56 -0.33 -7.60 -0.09
N GLU A 57 0.60 -8.44 0.37
CA GLU A 57 0.88 -9.74 -0.26
C GLU A 57 -0.35 -10.65 -0.27
N GLN A 58 -1.13 -10.67 0.82
CA GLN A 58 -2.37 -11.45 0.92
C GLN A 58 -3.51 -10.87 0.06
N GLU A 59 -3.72 -9.56 0.10
CA GLU A 59 -4.81 -8.90 -0.64
C GLU A 59 -4.58 -8.94 -2.15
N PHE A 60 -3.35 -8.66 -2.56
CA PHE A 60 -3.00 -8.46 -3.96
C PHE A 60 -2.25 -9.65 -4.58
N GLY A 61 -1.89 -10.67 -3.80
CA GLY A 61 -1.16 -11.83 -4.29
C GLY A 61 0.26 -11.50 -4.78
N VAL A 62 0.84 -10.39 -4.30
CA VAL A 62 2.21 -9.97 -4.64
C VAL A 62 3.21 -10.52 -3.64
N LYS A 63 4.51 -10.44 -3.96
CA LYS A 63 5.58 -10.83 -3.04
C LYS A 63 6.65 -9.74 -2.99
N ILE A 64 7.03 -9.35 -1.79
CA ILE A 64 8.14 -8.45 -1.52
C ILE A 64 9.36 -9.32 -1.25
N GLU A 65 10.31 -9.31 -2.19
CA GLU A 65 11.45 -10.24 -2.17
C GLU A 65 12.43 -9.91 -1.05
N ASN A 66 12.71 -8.62 -0.83
CA ASN A 66 13.74 -8.14 0.09
C ASN A 66 13.28 -6.88 0.83
N GLU A 67 13.93 -6.59 1.96
CA GLU A 67 13.68 -5.42 2.79
C GLU A 67 13.90 -4.08 2.05
N GLU A 68 14.91 -4.00 1.18
CA GLU A 68 15.11 -2.80 0.33
C GLU A 68 13.90 -2.53 -0.57
N VAL A 69 13.38 -3.58 -1.22
CA VAL A 69 12.20 -3.48 -2.09
C VAL A 69 10.97 -3.10 -1.28
N GLY A 70 10.82 -3.68 -0.08
CA GLY A 70 9.77 -3.31 0.85
C GLY A 70 9.86 -1.84 1.26
N THR A 71 11.04 -1.38 1.65
CA THR A 71 11.28 0.00 2.08
C THR A 71 11.01 1.00 0.94
N GLU A 72 11.43 0.68 -0.28
CA GLU A 72 11.12 1.51 -1.44
C GLU A 72 9.62 1.51 -1.77
N ALA A 73 8.98 0.35 -1.80
CA ALA A 73 7.56 0.21 -2.13
C ALA A 73 6.67 0.88 -1.09
N LEU A 74 6.96 0.69 0.19
CA LEU A 74 6.23 1.28 1.32
C LEU A 74 6.64 2.73 1.60
N GLY A 75 7.41 3.37 0.73
CA GLY A 75 7.78 4.77 0.89
C GLY A 75 6.57 5.72 0.83
N SER A 76 5.59 5.40 -0.02
CA SER A 76 4.31 6.12 -0.14
C SER A 76 3.23 5.23 -0.72
N VAL A 77 1.97 5.63 -0.61
CA VAL A 77 0.83 4.89 -1.21
C VAL A 77 1.01 4.78 -2.73
N GLU A 78 1.53 5.81 -3.39
CA GLU A 78 1.81 5.78 -4.83
C GLU A 78 2.84 4.71 -5.19
N LYS A 79 3.99 4.67 -4.49
CA LYS A 79 5.04 3.67 -4.77
C LYS A 79 4.53 2.26 -4.55
N LEU A 80 3.75 2.05 -3.49
CA LEU A 80 3.18 0.74 -3.20
C LEU A 80 2.17 0.33 -4.26
N THR A 81 1.37 1.27 -4.74
CA THR A 81 0.44 1.05 -5.85
C THR A 81 1.17 0.65 -7.12
N GLU A 82 2.23 1.39 -7.48
CA GLU A 82 3.04 1.08 -8.66
C GLU A 82 3.74 -0.28 -8.54
N PHE A 83 4.23 -0.61 -7.34
CA PHE A 83 4.82 -1.91 -7.05
C PHE A 83 3.80 -3.04 -7.27
N VAL A 84 2.60 -2.91 -6.70
CA VAL A 84 1.53 -3.90 -6.84
C VAL A 84 1.12 -4.09 -8.30
N LEU A 85 0.88 -3.00 -9.03
CA LEU A 85 0.50 -3.05 -10.44
C LEU A 85 1.58 -3.68 -11.33
N THR A 86 2.85 -3.45 -11.00
CA THR A 86 3.99 -4.03 -11.72
C THR A 86 4.13 -5.52 -11.46
N ARG A 87 3.93 -5.96 -10.21
CA ARG A 87 4.10 -7.37 -9.81
C ARG A 87 2.88 -8.24 -10.13
N ASN A 88 1.68 -7.67 -10.05
CA ASN A 88 0.44 -8.36 -10.39
C ASN A 88 -0.40 -7.53 -11.36
N PRO A 89 -0.12 -7.63 -12.68
CA PRO A 89 -0.93 -6.98 -13.69
C PRO A 89 -2.36 -7.54 -13.78
N GLY A 90 -2.66 -8.71 -13.18
CA GLY A 90 -4.00 -9.32 -13.19
C GLY A 90 -5.05 -8.59 -12.34
N ILE A 91 -4.62 -7.70 -11.44
CA ILE A 91 -5.51 -6.83 -10.65
C ILE A 91 -6.32 -5.88 -11.56
N VAL A 92 -5.81 -5.54 -12.75
CA VAL A 92 -6.50 -4.65 -13.70
C VAL A 92 -7.78 -5.24 -14.30
N ASP A 93 -8.04 -6.53 -14.07
CA ASP A 93 -9.09 -7.28 -14.77
C ASP A 93 -10.01 -8.06 -13.82
N THR A 94 -10.04 -7.71 -12.52
CA THR A 94 -11.01 -8.31 -11.60
C THR A 94 -12.26 -7.44 -11.54
N PRO A 95 -13.38 -7.83 -12.20
CA PRO A 95 -14.64 -7.12 -12.03
C PRO A 95 -15.14 -7.44 -10.62
N ALA A 96 -15.30 -6.41 -9.80
CA ALA A 96 -16.07 -6.51 -8.56
C ALA A 96 -17.53 -6.91 -8.86
#